data_AF-A0A820HWV2-F1
#
_entry.id   AF-A0A820HWV2-F1
#
_cell.length_a   1.000
_cell.length_b   1.000
_cell.length_c   1.000
_cell.angle_alpha   90.00
_cell.angle_beta   90.00
_cell.angle_gamma   90.00
#
_symmetry.space_group_name_H-M   'P 1'
#
loop_
_entity.id
_entity.type
_entity.pdbx_description
1 polymer ?
#
loop_
_entity_poly.entity_id
_entity_poly.type
_entity_poly.pdbx_seq_one_letter_code
_entity_poly.pdbx_strand_id
1 'polypeptide(L)'
;MSFISRISLIRLCQTVNLVRSNVLSRNLTVQVSQTRNTDAKHTTGNRVASNYKIIDHIYDAVVVGAGGAGLRAGYGLSAAGFKTAVISKIFPTR
;
A
#
# COMPACT_ATOMS: atom_id res chain seq x y z
N MET A 1 16.93 -22.42 33.15
CA MET A 1 16.98 -20.97 32.87
C MET A 1 18.20 -20.63 31.99
N SER A 2 18.25 -21.10 30.74
CA SER A 2 19.41 -20.82 29.85
C SER A 2 19.07 -20.70 28.36
N PHE A 3 17.80 -20.85 27.97
CA PHE A 3 17.39 -20.80 26.56
C PHE A 3 16.80 -19.47 26.09
N ILE A 4 16.46 -18.57 27.02
CA ILE A 4 15.78 -17.29 26.69
C ILE A 4 16.82 -16.16 26.46
N SER A 5 18.07 -16.31 26.92
CA SER A 5 19.08 -15.25 26.82
C SER A 5 19.79 -15.18 25.45
N ARG A 6 19.88 -16.28 24.68
CA ARG A 6 20.58 -16.29 23.37
C ARG A 6 19.71 -16.09 22.13
N ILE A 7 18.39 -16.11 22.26
CA ILE A 7 17.47 -15.77 21.15
C ILE A 7 17.40 -14.25 20.90
N SER A 8 17.77 -13.43 21.89
CA SER A 8 17.77 -11.96 21.79
C SER A 8 18.84 -11.43 20.82
N LEU A 9 19.99 -12.10 20.70
CA LEU A 9 21.13 -11.55 19.94
C LEU A 9 21.19 -12.00 18.46
N ILE A 10 20.58 -13.13 18.10
CA ILE A 10 20.54 -13.58 16.70
C ILE A 10 19.42 -12.88 15.93
N ARG A 11 18.35 -12.46 16.62
CA ARG A 11 17.20 -11.78 15.98
C ARG A 11 17.36 -10.27 15.78
N LEU A 12 18.42 -9.67 16.33
CA LEU A 12 18.75 -8.26 16.08
C LEU A 12 19.67 -8.08 14.86
N CYS A 13 20.39 -9.13 14.44
CA CYS A 13 21.25 -9.09 13.26
C CYS A 13 20.48 -9.26 11.93
N GLN A 14 19.31 -9.93 11.93
CA GLN A 14 18.53 -10.13 10.70
C GLN A 14 17.63 -8.96 10.28
N THR A 15 17.44 -7.94 11.11
CA THR A 15 16.55 -6.81 10.78
C THR A 15 17.27 -5.64 10.09
N VAL A 16 18.60 -5.63 10.07
CA VAL A 16 19.40 -4.59 9.39
C VAL A 16 19.92 -5.00 8.01
N ASN A 17 19.78 -6.27 7.61
CA ASN A 17 20.25 -6.78 6.31
C ASN A 17 19.16 -7.39 5.40
N LEU A 18 17.87 -7.22 5.71
CA LEU A 18 16.77 -7.60 4.80
C LEU A 18 16.33 -6.44 3.87
N VAL A 19 17.21 -5.47 3.62
CA VAL A 19 17.06 -4.49 2.53
C VAL A 19 18.13 -4.70 1.46
N ARG A 20 19.05 -5.65 1.64
CA ARG A 20 20.03 -6.01 0.62
C ARG A 20 19.74 -7.40 0.05
N SER A 21 19.07 -7.37 -1.10
CA SER A 21 19.19 -8.33 -2.21
C SER A 21 18.89 -9.79 -1.89
N ASN A 22 17.61 -10.20 -2.02
CA ASN A 22 17.28 -11.54 -2.49
C ASN A 22 15.82 -11.67 -3.01
N VAL A 23 15.50 -10.91 -4.06
CA VAL A 23 14.43 -11.31 -5.00
C VAL A 23 15.04 -11.36 -6.39
N LEU A 24 16.06 -12.21 -6.52
CA LEU A 24 16.53 -12.65 -7.82
C LEU A 24 15.53 -13.71 -8.32
N SER A 25 14.93 -13.43 -9.47
CA SER A 25 14.33 -14.43 -10.38
C SER A 25 13.06 -15.14 -9.91
N ARG A 26 11.94 -14.41 -9.87
CA ARG A 26 10.71 -14.98 -10.45
C ARG A 26 10.47 -14.26 -11.78
N ASN A 27 10.92 -14.89 -12.87
CA ASN A 27 10.47 -14.59 -14.22
C ASN A 27 8.95 -14.78 -14.24
N LEU A 28 8.21 -13.71 -13.94
CA LEU A 28 6.79 -13.64 -14.18
C LEU A 28 6.63 -13.10 -15.61
N THR A 29 6.56 -14.00 -16.58
CA THR A 29 6.13 -13.68 -17.94
C THR A 29 4.63 -13.37 -17.90
N VAL A 30 4.28 -12.14 -17.54
CA VAL A 30 2.92 -11.62 -17.76
C VAL A 30 2.81 -11.29 -19.24
N GLN A 31 2.41 -12.28 -20.03
CA GLN A 31 1.89 -12.03 -21.37
C GLN A 31 0.50 -11.41 -21.19
N VAL A 32 0.44 -10.07 -21.06
CA VAL A 32 -0.81 -9.33 -21.22
C VAL A 32 -1.12 -9.34 -22.72
N SER A 33 -1.86 -10.36 -23.16
CA SER A 33 -2.53 -10.31 -24.46
C SER A 33 -3.54 -9.17 -24.40
N GLN A 34 -3.10 -7.98 -24.81
CA GLN A 34 -3.97 -6.85 -25.11
C GLN A 34 -4.84 -7.26 -26.31
N THR A 35 -5.94 -7.95 -26.07
CA THR A 35 -7.09 -7.78 -26.96
C THR A 35 -7.49 -6.33 -26.80
N ARG A 36 -7.09 -5.50 -27.78
CA ARG A 36 -7.55 -4.13 -27.90
C ARG A 36 -9.07 -4.20 -27.97
N ASN A 37 -9.72 -3.97 -26.84
CA ASN A 37 -11.15 -3.71 -26.78
C ASN A 37 -11.33 -2.31 -27.35
N THR A 38 -11.28 -2.20 -28.69
CA THR A 38 -11.91 -1.10 -29.38
C THR A 38 -13.40 -1.22 -29.11
N ASP A 39 -14.02 -0.11 -28.73
CA ASP A 39 -15.47 0.08 -28.65
C ASP A 39 -16.15 -0.24 -27.30
N ALA A 40 -15.76 0.55 -26.30
CA ALA A 40 -16.73 0.99 -25.30
C ALA A 40 -16.59 2.50 -25.07
N LYS A 41 -16.97 3.28 -26.08
CA LYS A 41 -17.42 4.66 -25.88
C LYS A 41 -18.69 4.60 -25.01
N HIS A 42 -18.53 4.58 -23.69
CA HIS A 42 -19.64 4.75 -22.76
C HIS A 42 -20.15 6.20 -22.87
N THR A 43 -21.02 6.40 -23.86
CA THR A 43 -21.84 7.61 -24.03
C THR A 43 -22.98 7.55 -23.00
N THR A 44 -22.63 7.67 -21.73
CA THR A 44 -23.58 8.06 -20.66
C THR A 44 -22.80 8.88 -19.64
N GLY A 45 -22.42 10.09 -20.05
CA GLY A 45 -21.82 11.06 -19.15
C GLY A 45 -22.79 11.44 -18.02
N ASN A 46 -22.48 10.96 -16.82
CA ASN A 46 -22.67 11.71 -15.58
C ASN A 46 -24.09 12.03 -15.09
N ARG A 47 -25.01 11.06 -15.04
CA ARG A 47 -26.31 11.22 -14.32
C ARG A 47 -26.25 10.92 -12.82
N VAL A 48 -25.16 10.30 -12.35
CA VAL A 48 -25.01 9.88 -10.94
C VAL A 48 -24.18 10.87 -10.12
N ALA A 49 -23.22 11.57 -10.74
CA ALA A 49 -22.36 12.52 -10.01
C ALA A 49 -23.06 13.84 -9.65
N SER A 50 -24.21 14.18 -10.26
CA SER A 50 -24.95 15.40 -9.92
C SER A 50 -25.63 15.34 -8.55
N ASN A 51 -25.79 14.15 -7.96
CA ASN A 51 -26.48 13.98 -6.68
C ASN A 51 -25.54 13.87 -5.46
N TYR A 52 -24.22 13.80 -5.69
CA TYR A 52 -23.22 13.68 -4.62
C TYR A 52 -22.15 14.76 -4.76
N LYS A 53 -21.90 15.49 -3.68
CA LYS A 53 -20.81 16.48 -3.63
C LYS A 53 -19.45 15.76 -3.71
N ILE A 54 -18.69 16.06 -4.76
CA ILE A 54 -17.31 15.60 -4.91
C ILE A 54 -16.40 16.58 -4.16
N ILE A 55 -15.45 16.06 -3.37
CA ILE A 55 -14.45 16.85 -2.64
C ILE A 55 -13.07 16.38 -3.09
N ASP A 56 -12.28 17.30 -3.66
CA ASP A 56 -10.92 17.03 -4.09
C ASP A 56 -9.93 17.32 -2.97
N HIS A 57 -8.95 16.43 -2.80
CA HIS A 57 -7.87 16.58 -1.82
C HIS A 57 -6.51 16.32 -2.45
N ILE A 58 -5.54 17.18 -2.13
CA ILE A 58 -4.16 17.08 -2.62
C ILE A 58 -3.24 16.60 -1.49
N TYR A 59 -2.51 15.53 -1.75
CA TYR A 59 -1.56 14.86 -0.85
C TYR A 59 -0.33 14.40 -1.63
N ASP A 60 0.78 14.21 -0.94
CA ASP A 60 2.04 13.74 -1.55
C ASP A 60 2.01 12.22 -1.75
N ALA A 61 1.36 11.51 -0.83
CA ALA A 61 1.17 10.07 -0.90
C ALA A 61 -0.17 9.67 -0.28
N VAL A 62 -0.79 8.64 -0.84
CA VAL A 62 -2.05 8.07 -0.33
C VAL A 62 -1.83 6.58 -0.05
N VAL A 63 -2.21 6.16 1.16
CA VAL A 63 -2.19 4.77 1.60
C VAL A 63 -3.62 4.26 1.67
N VAL A 64 -3.90 3.15 1.01
CA VAL A 64 -5.21 2.50 1.04
C VAL A 64 -5.12 1.26 1.93
N GLY A 65 -5.90 1.26 3.01
CA GLY A 65 -5.95 0.22 4.02
C GLY A 65 -5.18 0.59 5.29
N ALA A 66 -5.84 0.44 6.45
CA ALA A 66 -5.30 0.75 7.78
C ALA A 66 -5.00 -0.51 8.63
N GLY A 67 -4.50 -1.58 8.00
CA GLY A 67 -3.96 -2.74 8.72
C GLY A 67 -2.54 -2.47 9.26
N GLY A 68 -1.89 -3.48 9.85
CA GLY A 68 -0.54 -3.33 10.44
C GLY A 68 0.51 -2.80 9.45
N ALA A 69 0.44 -3.18 8.18
CA ALA A 69 1.33 -2.68 7.13
C ALA A 69 1.01 -1.24 6.73
N GLY A 70 -0.28 -0.91 6.53
CA GLY A 70 -0.73 0.40 6.08
C GLY A 70 -0.49 1.50 7.10
N LEU A 71 -0.69 1.21 8.39
CA LEU A 71 -0.34 2.14 9.46
C LEU A 71 1.17 2.32 9.59
N ARG A 72 1.97 1.25 9.46
CA ARG A 72 3.43 1.38 9.51
C ARG A 72 3.98 2.19 8.34
N ALA A 73 3.40 2.04 7.15
CA ALA A 73 3.74 2.83 5.97
C ALA A 73 3.32 4.30 6.12
N GLY A 74 2.06 4.56 6.51
CA GLY A 74 1.55 5.91 6.72
C GLY A 74 2.31 6.67 7.81
N TYR A 75 2.61 6.02 8.93
CA TYR A 75 3.43 6.62 10.01
C TYR A 75 4.84 6.95 9.52
N GLY A 76 5.48 6.06 8.76
CA GLY A 76 6.80 6.31 8.19
C GLY A 76 6.81 7.52 7.25
N LEU A 77 5.80 7.64 6.40
CA LEU A 77 5.69 8.76 5.45
C LEU A 77 5.39 10.09 6.15
N SER A 78 4.51 10.09 7.16
CA SER A 78 4.22 11.27 7.96
C SER A 78 5.44 11.72 8.79
N ALA A 79 6.17 10.76 9.40
CA ALA A 79 7.40 11.05 10.14
C ALA A 79 8.52 11.61 9.26
N ALA A 80 8.52 11.28 7.96
CA ALA A 80 9.43 11.85 6.98
C ALA A 80 8.98 13.23 6.46
N GLY A 81 7.86 13.77 6.95
CA GLY A 81 7.36 15.11 6.62
C GLY A 81 6.45 15.19 5.40
N PHE A 82 6.02 14.05 4.83
CA PHE A 82 5.09 14.04 3.70
C PHE A 82 3.64 14.22 4.15
N LYS A 83 2.86 14.96 3.38
CA LYS A 83 1.42 15.10 3.61
C LYS A 83 0.72 13.85 3.12
N THR A 84 0.48 12.91 4.02
CA THR A 84 -0.08 11.60 3.68
C THR A 84 -1.52 11.41 4.12
N ALA A 85 -2.35 10.87 3.24
CA ALA A 85 -3.69 10.38 3.59
C ALA A 85 -3.68 8.87 3.76
N VAL A 86 -4.24 8.37 4.87
CA VAL A 86 -4.50 6.94 5.06
C VAL A 86 -6.01 6.72 5.01
N ILE A 87 -6.48 6.02 3.99
CA ILE A 87 -7.90 5.79 3.72
C ILE A 87 -8.23 4.33 4.03
N SER A 88 -9.26 4.08 4.83
CA SER A 88 -9.71 2.72 5.13
C SER A 88 -11.23 2.63 5.10
N LYS A 89 -11.75 1.56 4.47
CA LYS A 89 -13.17 1.21 4.49
C LYS A 89 -13.64 0.76 5.87
N ILE A 90 -12.75 0.08 6.61
CA ILE A 90 -12.97 -0.30 8.00
C ILE A 90 -12.15 0.68 8.83
N PHE A 91 -12.84 1.61 9.50
CA PHE A 91 -12.27 2.41 10.58
C PHE A 91 -12.08 1.48 11.80
N PRO A 92 -11.19 1.80 12.76
CA PRO A 92 -10.71 0.89 13.79
C PRO A 92 -11.75 0.70 14.90
N THR A 93 -12.90 0.15 14.54
CA THR A 93 -13.85 -0.43 15.49
C THR A 93 -13.56 -1.92 15.53
N ARG A 94 -12.60 -2.24 16.40
CA ARG A 94 -11.95 -3.53 16.68
C ARG A 94 -11.04 -4.09 15.58
#